data_AF-A0A1I6ZDQ5-F1
#
_entry.id   AF-A0A1I6ZDQ5-F1
#
_cell.length_a   1.000
_cell.length_b   1.000
_cell.length_c   1.000
_cell.angle_alpha   90.00
_cell.angle_beta   90.00
_cell.angle_gamma   90.00
#
_symmetry.space_group_name_H-M   'P 1'
#
loop_
_entity.id
_entity.type
_entity.pdbx_description
1 polymer ?
#
loop_
_entity_poly.entity_id
_entity_poly.type
_entity_poly.pdbx_seq_one_letter_code
_entity_poly.pdbx_strand_id
1 'polypeptide(L)'
;MRDLTINSVRAGRPAWSIFLNAVLLIILLCNSYSKSYAMSIETDFIENTEVLGDIVEEIEIADLEAEEEVAATEYAIPSSYVHPKTGNLMIYNGGKTIERTSKITYGEAGELNRLASPDTDGFMKLDNRYLIAVGSRFGTKIGQYLDLVLENGVVIPCIMGDLKADQDTDLTHTFTYHSSCCSEFIIDEHTIRADIFERGNASLKMSLWDSPVVSIIVYEQYYEAA
;
A
#
# COMPACT_ATOMS: atom_id res chain seq x y z
N MET A 1 -12.96 -77.02 1.95
CA MET A 1 -11.61 -76.47 2.20
C MET A 1 -11.60 -75.09 1.56
N ARG A 2 -11.52 -73.98 2.32
CA ARG A 2 -10.24 -73.36 2.79
C ARG A 2 -9.29 -73.15 1.59
N ASP A 3 -8.82 -71.98 1.18
CA ASP A 3 -8.52 -70.71 1.87
C ASP A 3 -8.27 -69.56 0.84
N LEU A 4 -8.57 -68.33 1.28
CA LEU A 4 -7.80 -67.05 1.26
C LEU A 4 -6.94 -66.65 0.02
N THR A 5 -7.25 -65.51 -0.64
CA THR A 5 -6.61 -64.15 -0.58
C THR A 5 -5.78 -63.87 -1.87
N ILE A 6 -5.60 -62.67 -2.44
CA ILE A 6 -5.42 -61.31 -1.94
C ILE A 6 -6.01 -60.28 -2.94
N ASN A 7 -6.53 -59.19 -2.38
CA ASN A 7 -7.08 -57.99 -3.01
C ASN A 7 -6.08 -57.20 -3.87
N SER A 8 -6.52 -56.69 -5.03
CA SER A 8 -5.94 -55.49 -5.65
C SER A 8 -6.99 -54.37 -5.69
N VAL A 9 -7.06 -53.57 -4.65
CA VAL A 9 -7.85 -52.32 -4.65
C VAL A 9 -6.98 -51.23 -5.27
N ARG A 10 -7.41 -50.74 -6.44
CA ARG A 10 -6.83 -49.56 -7.10
C ARG A 10 -6.95 -48.34 -6.18
N ALA A 11 -5.82 -47.71 -5.91
CA ALA A 11 -5.72 -46.44 -5.23
C ALA A 11 -6.48 -45.34 -6.00
N GLY A 12 -7.42 -44.70 -5.32
CA GLY A 12 -8.17 -43.56 -5.84
C GLY A 12 -8.24 -42.44 -4.81
N ARG A 13 -7.52 -41.35 -5.12
CA ARG A 13 -7.70 -39.95 -4.67
C ARG A 13 -7.16 -39.53 -3.27
N PRO A 14 -5.98 -38.88 -3.22
CA PRO A 14 -5.58 -38.02 -2.09
C PRO A 14 -5.71 -36.51 -2.38
N ALA A 15 -6.28 -36.08 -3.50
CA ALA A 15 -6.24 -34.65 -3.90
C ALA A 15 -7.23 -33.75 -3.14
N TRP A 16 -8.40 -34.27 -2.73
CA TRP A 16 -9.43 -33.44 -2.10
C TRP A 16 -9.11 -33.09 -0.64
N SER A 17 -8.48 -34.03 0.08
CA SER A 17 -8.07 -33.82 1.47
C SER A 17 -6.99 -32.74 1.57
N ILE A 18 -6.06 -32.68 0.62
CA ILE A 18 -4.99 -31.66 0.60
C ILE A 18 -5.58 -30.27 0.39
N PHE A 19 -6.56 -30.13 -0.51
CA PHE A 19 -7.21 -28.85 -0.78
C PHE A 19 -8.02 -28.33 0.41
N LEU A 20 -8.78 -29.22 1.07
CA LEU A 20 -9.53 -28.88 2.30
C LEU A 20 -8.60 -28.47 3.44
N ASN A 21 -7.47 -29.17 3.61
CA ASN A 21 -6.47 -28.82 4.62
C ASN A 21 -5.79 -27.47 4.32
N ALA A 22 -5.50 -27.17 3.05
CA ALA A 22 -4.93 -25.89 2.65
C ALA A 22 -5.88 -24.71 2.91
N VAL A 23 -7.18 -24.87 2.61
CA VAL A 23 -8.21 -23.86 2.91
C VAL A 23 -8.38 -23.64 4.41
N LEU A 24 -8.37 -24.72 5.21
CA LEU A 24 -8.44 -24.62 6.67
C LEU A 24 -7.22 -23.88 7.24
N LEU A 25 -6.02 -24.14 6.72
CA LEU A 25 -4.80 -23.44 7.12
C LEU A 25 -4.85 -21.95 6.78
N ILE A 26 -5.39 -21.57 5.62
CA ILE A 26 -5.58 -20.16 5.24
C ILE A 26 -6.57 -19.47 6.18
N ILE A 27 -7.69 -20.13 6.52
CA ILE A 27 -8.68 -19.58 7.46
C ILE A 27 -8.07 -19.42 8.86
N LEU A 28 -7.28 -20.40 9.33
CA LEU A 28 -6.59 -20.32 10.61
C LEU A 28 -5.52 -19.22 10.61
N LEU A 29 -4.80 -19.04 9.51
CA LEU A 29 -3.83 -17.96 9.34
C LEU A 29 -4.53 -16.59 9.35
N CYS A 30 -5.62 -16.42 8.59
CA CYS A 30 -6.43 -15.20 8.62
C CYS A 30 -6.97 -14.91 10.03
N ASN A 31 -7.53 -15.92 10.71
CA ASN A 31 -8.02 -15.76 12.09
C ASN A 31 -6.89 -15.46 13.09
N SER A 32 -5.71 -16.05 12.91
CA SER A 32 -4.55 -15.72 13.75
C SER A 32 -4.02 -14.32 13.48
N TYR A 33 -4.06 -13.87 12.22
CA TYR A 33 -3.65 -12.53 11.82
C TYR A 33 -4.62 -11.46 12.37
N SER A 34 -5.92 -11.74 12.35
CA SER A 34 -6.94 -10.90 13.01
C SER A 34 -6.78 -10.89 14.53
N LYS A 35 -6.43 -12.03 15.16
CA LYS A 35 -6.17 -12.12 16.61
C LYS A 35 -4.88 -11.41 17.05
N SER A 36 -3.83 -11.40 16.23
CA SER A 36 -2.57 -10.71 16.59
C SER A 36 -2.67 -9.19 16.62
N TYR A 37 -3.70 -8.60 15.99
CA TYR A 37 -4.02 -7.16 16.10
C TYR A 37 -5.20 -6.86 17.05
N ALA A 38 -5.93 -7.88 17.50
CA ALA A 38 -6.83 -7.78 18.63
C ALA A 38 -6.07 -8.11 19.93
N MET A 39 -5.26 -7.16 20.41
CA MET A 39 -4.67 -7.24 21.74
C MET A 39 -5.80 -7.14 22.79
N SER A 40 -6.34 -8.28 23.21
CA SER A 40 -7.22 -8.38 24.36
C SER A 40 -6.37 -8.44 25.63
N ILE A 41 -6.64 -7.50 26.52
CA ILE A 41 -6.32 -7.52 27.94
C ILE A 41 -6.54 -8.94 28.49
N GLU A 42 -5.50 -9.50 29.11
CA GLU A 42 -5.60 -10.76 29.85
C GLU A 42 -6.44 -10.59 31.10
N THR A 43 -7.52 -11.37 31.21
CA THR A 43 -8.00 -11.88 32.50
C THR A 43 -8.55 -13.30 32.30
N ASP A 44 -7.67 -14.29 32.46
CA ASP A 44 -8.08 -15.68 32.69
C ASP A 44 -8.70 -15.79 34.09
N PHE A 45 -10.00 -16.06 34.20
CA PHE A 45 -10.54 -16.79 35.35
C PHE A 45 -11.59 -17.83 34.93
N ILE A 46 -11.34 -19.00 35.50
CA ILE A 46 -11.95 -20.31 35.33
C ILE A 46 -13.48 -20.31 35.48
N GLU A 47 -14.11 -21.02 34.54
CA GLU A 47 -15.50 -21.49 34.51
C GLU A 47 -15.97 -22.04 35.87
N ASN A 48 -16.98 -21.41 36.48
CA ASN A 48 -18.00 -22.12 37.27
C ASN A 48 -19.32 -21.33 37.26
N THR A 49 -20.36 -22.02 36.77
CA THR A 49 -21.62 -21.54 36.18
C THR A 49 -22.71 -21.09 37.17
N GLU A 50 -22.41 -20.26 38.19
CA GLU A 50 -23.49 -19.82 39.12
C GLU A 50 -23.54 -18.32 39.46
N VAL A 51 -22.70 -17.45 38.88
CA VAL A 51 -22.65 -16.02 39.25
C VAL A 51 -22.98 -15.09 38.06
N LEU A 52 -23.96 -15.47 37.24
CA LEU A 52 -24.43 -14.68 36.09
C LEU A 52 -25.60 -13.73 36.42
N GLY A 53 -26.16 -13.82 37.62
CA GLY A 53 -27.35 -13.04 38.02
C GLY A 53 -27.06 -11.61 38.49
N ASP A 54 -25.86 -11.33 38.99
CA ASP A 54 -25.57 -10.11 39.77
C ASP A 54 -24.65 -9.10 39.05
N ILE A 55 -24.22 -9.35 37.81
CA ILE A 55 -23.25 -8.48 37.09
C ILE A 55 -23.91 -7.68 35.96
N VAL A 56 -25.22 -7.39 36.08
CA VAL A 56 -25.96 -6.70 35.01
C VAL A 56 -25.89 -5.16 35.12
N GLU A 57 -25.36 -4.59 36.20
CA GLU A 57 -25.46 -3.14 36.44
C GLU A 57 -24.26 -2.27 36.05
N GLU A 58 -23.16 -2.81 35.51
CA GLU A 58 -21.99 -1.96 35.21
C GLU A 58 -21.24 -2.41 33.95
N ILE A 59 -21.91 -2.32 32.80
CA ILE A 59 -21.22 -2.24 31.51
C ILE A 59 -21.70 -0.95 30.86
N GLU A 60 -21.00 0.14 31.15
CA GLU A 60 -21.02 1.33 30.28
C GLU A 60 -20.61 0.85 28.88
N ILE A 61 -21.59 0.91 27.98
CA ILE A 61 -21.38 0.70 26.55
C ILE A 61 -20.53 1.88 26.09
N ALA A 62 -19.21 1.69 26.07
CA ALA A 62 -18.28 2.64 25.48
C ALA A 62 -18.63 2.79 23.99
N ASP A 63 -18.86 4.04 23.58
CA ASP A 63 -19.25 4.44 22.25
C ASP A 63 -18.36 3.79 21.16
N LEU A 64 -18.98 2.95 20.32
CA LEU A 64 -18.44 2.59 19.02
C LEU A 64 -18.50 3.86 18.16
N GLU A 65 -17.43 4.65 18.20
CA GLU A 65 -17.27 5.81 17.33
C GLU A 65 -17.36 5.33 15.87
N ALA A 66 -18.33 5.88 15.13
CA ALA A 66 -18.45 5.65 13.71
C ALA A 66 -17.19 6.17 13.01
N GLU A 67 -16.49 5.31 12.26
CA GLU A 67 -15.37 5.73 11.41
C GLU A 67 -15.87 6.83 10.47
N GLU A 68 -15.39 8.06 10.68
CA GLU A 68 -15.73 9.20 9.84
C GLU A 68 -15.22 8.93 8.41
N GLU A 69 -16.13 8.89 7.44
CA GLU A 69 -15.77 8.70 6.03
C GLU A 69 -14.97 9.93 5.57
N VAL A 70 -13.65 9.78 5.47
CA VAL A 70 -12.77 10.85 5.00
C VAL A 70 -13.05 11.08 3.51
N ALA A 71 -13.46 12.31 3.17
CA ALA A 71 -13.71 12.69 1.78
C ALA A 71 -12.47 12.47 0.91
N ALA A 72 -12.65 11.73 -0.19
CA ALA A 72 -11.58 11.40 -1.13
C ALA A 72 -12.08 11.30 -2.57
N THR A 73 -11.19 11.55 -3.52
CA THR A 73 -11.42 11.38 -4.96
C THR A 73 -10.48 10.31 -5.50
N GLU A 74 -11.04 9.35 -6.23
CA GLU A 74 -10.28 8.26 -6.84
C GLU A 74 -10.00 8.52 -8.33
N TYR A 75 -8.75 8.34 -8.75
CA TYR A 75 -8.30 8.52 -10.13
C TYR A 75 -7.74 7.22 -10.69
N ALA A 76 -8.49 6.58 -11.59
CA ALA A 76 -7.99 5.43 -12.34
C ALA A 76 -6.74 5.78 -13.16
N ILE A 77 -5.74 4.89 -13.17
CA ILE A 77 -4.51 5.02 -13.94
C ILE A 77 -4.60 4.10 -15.17
N PRO A 78 -4.49 4.63 -16.40
CA PRO A 78 -4.58 3.80 -17.59
C PRO A 78 -3.30 2.96 -17.78
N SER A 79 -3.42 1.79 -18.38
CA SER A 79 -2.28 0.89 -18.64
C SER A 79 -1.38 1.33 -19.82
N SER A 80 -1.68 2.46 -20.45
CA SER A 80 -0.95 3.00 -21.60
C SER A 80 -1.22 4.49 -21.79
N TYR A 81 -0.30 5.18 -22.46
CA TYR A 81 -0.44 6.59 -22.83
C TYR A 81 0.23 6.87 -24.19
N VAL A 82 -0.10 8.00 -24.81
CA VAL A 82 0.55 8.45 -26.05
C VAL A 82 1.72 9.36 -25.70
N HIS A 83 2.93 9.01 -26.15
CA HIS A 83 4.11 9.83 -25.92
C HIS A 83 3.95 11.19 -26.64
N PRO A 84 4.00 12.33 -25.93
CA PRO A 84 3.59 13.62 -26.48
C PRO A 84 4.50 14.12 -27.63
N LYS A 85 5.78 13.75 -27.61
CA LYS A 85 6.75 14.14 -28.67
C LYS A 85 6.77 13.23 -29.89
N THR A 86 6.57 11.92 -29.73
CA THR A 86 6.74 10.93 -30.81
C THR A 86 5.42 10.44 -31.38
N GLY A 87 4.30 10.60 -30.65
CA GLY A 87 2.99 10.06 -31.01
C GLY A 87 2.86 8.55 -30.81
N ASN A 88 3.92 7.87 -30.31
CA ASN A 88 3.89 6.43 -30.10
C ASN A 88 3.02 6.07 -28.89
N LEU A 89 2.30 4.95 -28.99
CA LEU A 89 1.65 4.32 -27.85
C LEU A 89 2.71 3.69 -26.94
N MET A 90 2.70 4.08 -25.67
CA MET A 90 3.57 3.57 -24.61
C MET A 90 2.75 2.71 -23.66
N ILE A 91 3.30 1.56 -23.26
CA ILE A 91 2.68 0.69 -22.25
C ILE A 91 3.25 1.05 -20.88
N TYR A 92 2.36 1.28 -19.91
CA TYR A 92 2.74 1.48 -18.52
C TYR A 92 2.90 0.13 -17.83
N ASN A 93 4.13 -0.20 -17.42
CA ASN A 93 4.47 -1.47 -16.79
C ASN A 93 4.58 -1.38 -15.26
N GLY A 94 4.05 -0.30 -14.65
CA GLY A 94 4.04 -0.18 -13.19
C GLY A 94 5.25 0.50 -12.54
N GLY A 95 6.17 1.00 -13.35
CA GLY A 95 7.39 1.65 -12.86
C GLY A 95 7.10 2.83 -11.94
N LYS A 96 7.79 2.85 -10.79
CA LYS A 96 7.86 3.98 -9.85
C LYS A 96 9.31 4.43 -9.85
N THR A 97 9.57 5.71 -10.13
CA THR A 97 10.95 6.23 -10.15
C THR A 97 11.28 6.95 -8.84
N ILE A 98 12.46 7.56 -8.79
CA ILE A 98 12.95 8.36 -7.67
C ILE A 98 13.26 9.78 -8.12
N GLU A 99 13.06 10.76 -7.24
CA GLU A 99 13.48 12.16 -7.37
C GLU A 99 14.30 12.53 -6.13
N ARG A 100 15.34 13.34 -6.30
CA ARG A 100 16.24 13.68 -5.19
C ARG A 100 15.68 14.83 -4.38
N THR A 101 15.68 14.68 -3.05
CA THR A 101 15.32 15.74 -2.11
C THR A 101 16.11 17.03 -2.37
N SER A 102 17.38 16.93 -2.78
CA SER A 102 18.23 18.08 -3.10
C SER A 102 17.78 18.90 -4.32
N LYS A 103 16.83 18.40 -5.12
CA LYS A 103 16.20 19.14 -6.23
C LYS A 103 14.97 19.93 -5.81
N ILE A 104 14.41 19.63 -4.65
CA ILE A 104 13.15 20.19 -4.15
C ILE A 104 13.46 21.13 -2.99
N THR A 105 13.96 22.32 -3.31
CA THR A 105 14.39 23.33 -2.32
C THR A 105 13.61 24.64 -2.41
N TYR A 106 12.49 24.65 -3.13
CA TYR A 106 11.75 25.86 -3.50
C TYR A 106 10.31 25.83 -2.99
N GLY A 107 9.77 27.01 -2.66
CA GLY A 107 8.37 27.18 -2.27
C GLY A 107 7.90 26.25 -1.15
N GLU A 108 6.60 25.95 -1.17
CA GLU A 108 5.95 25.04 -0.21
C GLU A 108 6.54 23.62 -0.29
N ALA A 109 6.91 23.15 -1.49
CA ALA A 109 7.52 21.83 -1.69
C ALA A 109 8.84 21.71 -0.91
N GLY A 110 9.69 22.72 -0.99
CA GLY A 110 10.95 22.78 -0.25
C GLY A 110 10.74 22.96 1.26
N GLU A 111 9.69 23.64 1.68
CA GLU A 111 9.30 23.76 3.10
C GLU A 111 8.87 22.40 3.66
N LEU A 112 7.96 21.70 3.00
CA LEU A 112 7.51 20.36 3.38
C LEU A 112 8.67 19.36 3.40
N ASN A 113 9.52 19.39 2.36
CA ASN A 113 10.67 18.51 2.24
C ASN A 113 11.69 18.67 3.39
N ARG A 114 11.81 19.87 3.99
CA ARG A 114 12.64 20.10 5.19
C ARG A 114 12.06 19.52 6.48
N LEU A 115 10.76 19.24 6.51
CA LEU A 115 10.09 18.61 7.65
C LEU A 115 10.18 17.08 7.58
N ALA A 116 10.33 16.54 6.37
CA ALA A 116 10.46 15.10 6.14
C ALA A 116 11.82 14.56 6.59
N SER A 117 11.88 13.25 6.83
CA SER A 117 13.11 12.52 7.12
C SER A 117 13.18 11.21 6.34
N PRO A 118 14.36 10.77 5.90
CA PRO A 118 14.49 9.50 5.21
C PRO A 118 14.18 8.33 6.14
N ASP A 119 13.55 7.30 5.59
CA ASP A 119 13.46 5.99 6.24
C ASP A 119 14.78 5.20 6.12
N THR A 120 14.78 3.94 6.58
CA THR A 120 15.99 3.11 6.59
C THR A 120 16.53 2.74 5.21
N ASP A 121 15.71 2.86 4.16
CA ASP A 121 16.15 2.67 2.76
C ASP A 121 16.34 4.01 2.04
N GLY A 122 16.27 5.15 2.74
CA GLY A 122 16.48 6.50 2.21
C GLY A 122 15.29 7.15 1.50
N PHE A 123 14.07 6.63 1.69
CA PHE A 123 12.86 7.27 1.15
C PHE A 123 12.36 8.34 2.11
N MET A 124 12.11 9.56 1.62
CA MET A 124 11.64 10.66 2.46
C MET A 124 10.21 10.39 2.95
N LYS A 125 9.99 10.54 4.26
CA LYS A 125 8.70 10.36 4.91
C LYS A 125 8.34 11.54 5.80
N LEU A 126 7.04 11.79 5.88
CA LEU A 126 6.40 12.72 6.82
C LEU A 126 5.05 12.13 7.22
N ASP A 127 4.69 12.22 8.51
CA ASP A 127 3.48 11.59 9.07
C ASP A 127 3.29 10.11 8.66
N ASN A 128 4.38 9.34 8.74
CA ASN A 128 4.43 7.93 8.32
C ASN A 128 4.05 7.64 6.84
N ARG A 129 3.90 8.68 6.00
CA ARG A 129 3.61 8.62 4.56
C ARG A 129 4.84 8.96 3.73
N TYR A 130 4.95 8.40 2.53
CA TYR A 130 6.08 8.68 1.63
C TYR A 130 5.84 9.97 0.84
N LEU A 131 6.86 10.83 0.77
CA LEU A 131 6.84 12.00 -0.11
C LEU A 131 7.00 11.52 -1.56
N ILE A 132 6.07 11.93 -2.42
CA ILE A 132 6.14 11.63 -3.86
C ILE A 132 5.87 12.86 -4.71
N ALA A 133 6.34 12.83 -5.95
CA ALA A 133 5.90 13.73 -7.00
C ALA A 133 4.92 13.03 -7.95
N VAL A 134 3.82 13.72 -8.27
CA VAL A 134 2.83 13.29 -9.29
C VAL A 134 2.53 14.45 -10.25
N GLY A 135 1.91 14.15 -11.40
CA GLY A 135 1.52 15.15 -12.39
C GLY A 135 0.23 15.91 -12.02
N SER A 136 -0.05 16.99 -12.74
CA SER A 136 -1.16 17.91 -12.45
C SER A 136 -2.57 17.33 -12.62
N ARG A 137 -2.70 16.14 -13.22
CA ARG A 137 -3.99 15.45 -13.39
C ARG A 137 -4.81 15.33 -12.10
N PHE A 138 -4.13 15.12 -10.99
CA PHE A 138 -4.75 14.75 -9.72
C PHE A 138 -5.23 15.95 -8.90
N GLY A 139 -4.98 17.18 -9.36
CA GLY A 139 -5.42 18.40 -8.66
C GLY A 139 -4.84 18.58 -7.25
N THR A 140 -3.77 17.85 -6.92
CA THR A 140 -3.17 17.81 -5.59
C THR A 140 -2.39 19.08 -5.25
N LYS A 141 -2.38 19.48 -3.99
CA LYS A 141 -1.47 20.52 -3.48
C LYS A 141 -0.35 19.91 -2.63
N ILE A 142 0.74 20.64 -2.45
CA ILE A 142 1.83 20.22 -1.56
C ILE A 142 1.28 19.96 -0.15
N GLY A 143 1.71 18.85 0.44
CA GLY A 143 1.27 18.41 1.77
C GLY A 143 -0.03 17.61 1.79
N GLN A 144 -0.74 17.50 0.67
CA GLN A 144 -2.00 16.74 0.59
C GLN A 144 -1.76 15.23 0.66
N TYR A 145 -2.62 14.52 1.37
CA TYR A 145 -2.55 13.07 1.48
C TYR A 145 -3.11 12.41 0.23
N LEU A 146 -2.42 11.36 -0.21
CA LEU A 146 -2.85 10.54 -1.32
C LEU A 146 -2.29 9.13 -1.16
N ASP A 147 -2.94 8.15 -1.73
CA ASP A 147 -2.51 6.76 -1.70
C ASP A 147 -2.34 6.21 -3.11
N LEU A 148 -1.25 5.47 -3.35
CA LEU A 148 -1.09 4.69 -4.58
C LEU A 148 -1.67 3.30 -4.36
N VAL A 149 -2.70 2.94 -5.12
CA VAL A 149 -3.29 1.59 -5.10
C VAL A 149 -2.68 0.78 -6.22
N LEU A 150 -2.01 -0.32 -5.86
CA LEU A 150 -1.37 -1.23 -6.81
C LEU A 150 -2.34 -2.31 -7.28
N GLU A 151 -2.11 -2.85 -8.48
CA GLU A 151 -2.90 -3.92 -9.09
C GLU A 151 -3.00 -5.17 -8.19
N ASN A 152 -1.95 -5.46 -7.43
CA ASN A 152 -1.91 -6.56 -6.47
C ASN A 152 -2.64 -6.26 -5.13
N GLY A 153 -3.34 -5.13 -5.03
CA GLY A 153 -4.11 -4.72 -3.84
C GLY A 153 -3.28 -4.01 -2.76
N VAL A 154 -1.98 -3.85 -2.95
CA VAL A 154 -1.12 -3.11 -2.01
C VAL A 154 -1.44 -1.63 -2.11
N VAL A 155 -1.62 -0.99 -0.96
CA VAL A 155 -1.78 0.47 -0.84
C VAL A 155 -0.48 1.05 -0.30
N ILE A 156 0.04 2.09 -0.97
CA ILE A 156 1.20 2.84 -0.51
C ILE A 156 0.73 4.22 -0.03
N PRO A 157 0.74 4.48 1.29
CA PRO A 157 0.36 5.78 1.83
C PRO A 157 1.41 6.83 1.50
N CYS A 158 0.95 7.92 0.87
CA CYS A 158 1.82 8.97 0.37
C CYS A 158 1.31 10.36 0.79
N ILE A 159 2.19 11.33 0.57
CA ILE A 159 1.94 12.76 0.72
C ILE A 159 2.53 13.44 -0.52
N MET A 160 1.78 14.40 -1.07
CA MET A 160 2.21 15.19 -2.23
C MET A 160 3.40 16.07 -1.85
N GLY A 161 4.60 15.73 -2.33
CA GLY A 161 5.84 16.41 -2.02
C GLY A 161 6.34 17.37 -3.08
N ASP A 162 6.03 17.13 -4.36
CA ASP A 162 6.37 18.02 -5.47
C ASP A 162 5.46 17.81 -6.68
N LEU A 163 5.27 18.84 -7.51
CA LEU A 163 4.44 18.77 -8.71
C LEU A 163 5.31 18.51 -9.94
N LYS A 164 5.10 17.39 -10.63
CA LYS A 164 5.80 17.13 -11.90
C LYS A 164 5.38 18.15 -12.94
N ALA A 165 6.36 18.78 -13.57
CA ALA A 165 6.11 19.78 -14.60
C ALA A 165 5.36 19.20 -15.80
N ASP A 166 4.29 19.86 -16.24
CA ASP A 166 3.44 19.40 -17.34
C ASP A 166 4.22 19.13 -18.63
N GLN A 167 5.26 19.94 -18.90
CA GLN A 167 6.15 19.79 -20.06
C GLN A 167 6.92 18.45 -20.11
N ASP A 168 7.02 17.76 -18.97
CA ASP A 168 7.71 16.48 -18.80
C ASP A 168 6.73 15.30 -18.69
N THR A 169 5.42 15.57 -18.79
CA THR A 169 4.34 14.57 -18.69
C THR A 169 3.62 14.34 -20.01
N ASP A 170 2.85 13.26 -20.09
CA ASP A 170 1.95 13.00 -21.20
C ASP A 170 0.82 14.05 -21.28
N LEU A 171 -0.01 13.98 -22.33
CA LEU A 171 -1.07 14.96 -22.56
C LEU A 171 -2.16 14.97 -21.48
N THR A 172 -2.25 13.90 -20.68
CA THR A 172 -3.17 13.83 -19.54
C THR A 172 -2.54 14.24 -18.22
N HIS A 173 -1.24 14.56 -18.22
CA HIS A 173 -0.45 14.86 -17.03
C HIS A 173 -0.47 13.75 -15.98
N THR A 174 -0.53 12.49 -16.42
CA THR A 174 -0.51 11.29 -15.58
C THR A 174 0.90 10.71 -15.48
N PHE A 175 1.60 10.60 -16.61
CA PHE A 175 2.88 9.90 -16.71
C PHE A 175 4.00 10.86 -17.09
N THR A 176 5.13 10.77 -16.39
CA THR A 176 6.39 11.33 -16.88
C THR A 176 6.81 10.55 -18.13
N TYR A 177 6.79 11.17 -19.32
CA TYR A 177 6.98 10.41 -20.56
C TYR A 177 8.43 9.94 -20.76
N HIS A 178 9.39 10.54 -20.05
CA HIS A 178 10.79 10.14 -20.08
C HIS A 178 11.05 8.81 -19.38
N SER A 179 10.32 8.52 -18.32
CA SER A 179 10.52 7.34 -17.45
C SER A 179 9.35 6.36 -17.48
N SER A 180 8.23 6.71 -18.11
CA SER A 180 7.00 5.90 -18.15
C SER A 180 6.50 5.54 -16.73
N CYS A 181 6.53 6.49 -15.81
CA CYS A 181 6.03 6.34 -14.43
C CYS A 181 4.94 7.38 -14.12
N CYS A 182 4.03 7.06 -13.20
CA CYS A 182 3.00 7.99 -12.73
C CYS A 182 3.30 8.61 -11.34
N SER A 183 4.40 8.19 -10.72
CA SER A 183 4.84 8.66 -9.40
C SER A 183 6.36 8.58 -9.27
N GLU A 184 6.98 9.61 -8.71
CA GLU A 184 8.41 9.66 -8.42
C GLU A 184 8.60 9.79 -6.90
N PHE A 185 9.21 8.82 -6.24
CA PHE A 185 9.43 8.85 -4.80
C PHE A 185 10.59 9.79 -4.45
N ILE A 186 10.37 10.69 -3.50
CA ILE A 186 11.40 11.61 -3.06
C ILE A 186 12.34 10.86 -2.12
N ILE A 187 13.64 10.90 -2.43
CA ILE A 187 14.68 10.16 -1.68
C ILE A 187 15.76 11.11 -1.18
N ASP A 188 16.46 10.70 -0.11
CA ASP A 188 17.74 11.28 0.28
C ASP A 188 18.87 10.51 -0.40
N GLU A 189 19.61 11.17 -1.29
CA GLU A 189 20.69 10.55 -2.05
C GLU A 189 21.85 10.01 -1.19
N HIS A 190 21.95 10.42 0.07
CA HIS A 190 23.02 9.99 0.97
C HIS A 190 22.70 8.72 1.74
N THR A 191 21.42 8.40 1.92
CA THR A 191 20.94 7.24 2.68
C THR A 191 20.21 6.20 1.83
N ILE A 192 19.82 6.56 0.60
CA ILE A 192 19.14 5.66 -0.33
C ILE A 192 19.91 4.37 -0.58
N ARG A 193 19.19 3.25 -0.55
CA ARG A 193 19.75 1.93 -0.85
C ARG A 193 20.34 1.91 -2.27
N ALA A 194 21.58 1.46 -2.41
CA ALA A 194 22.37 1.60 -3.64
C ALA A 194 21.72 0.97 -4.89
N ASP A 195 21.13 -0.22 -4.75
CA ASP A 195 20.45 -0.93 -5.85
C ASP A 195 19.22 -0.18 -6.38
N ILE A 196 18.52 0.55 -5.51
CA ILE A 196 17.39 1.41 -5.89
C ILE A 196 17.91 2.64 -6.63
N PHE A 197 18.95 3.29 -6.08
CA PHE A 197 19.52 4.51 -6.65
C PHE A 197 20.12 4.29 -8.04
N GLU A 198 20.92 3.22 -8.20
CA GLU A 198 21.57 2.86 -9.47
C GLU A 198 20.56 2.56 -10.58
N ARG A 199 19.41 1.98 -10.22
CA ARG A 199 18.36 1.60 -11.18
C ARG A 199 17.28 2.66 -11.36
N GLY A 200 17.24 3.65 -10.48
CA GLY A 200 16.19 4.67 -10.45
C GLY A 200 14.78 4.09 -10.30
N ASN A 201 14.62 2.96 -9.60
CA ASN A 201 13.36 2.22 -9.52
C ASN A 201 12.95 1.97 -8.07
N ALA A 202 11.99 2.75 -7.57
CA ALA A 202 11.45 2.67 -6.23
C ALA A 202 10.72 1.33 -5.96
N SER A 203 10.24 0.64 -6.99
CA SER A 203 9.55 -0.65 -6.86
C SER A 203 10.43 -1.74 -6.24
N LEU A 204 11.76 -1.55 -6.25
CA LEU A 204 12.73 -2.46 -5.64
C LEU A 204 12.77 -2.37 -4.11
N LYS A 205 12.18 -1.32 -3.50
CA LYS A 205 12.15 -1.17 -2.04
C LYS A 205 11.65 -2.43 -1.36
N MET A 206 10.54 -2.97 -1.85
CA MET A 206 9.95 -4.23 -1.40
C MET A 206 9.27 -4.95 -2.57
N SER A 207 9.29 -6.28 -2.56
CA SER A 207 8.76 -7.10 -3.66
C SER A 207 7.29 -6.83 -3.99
N LEU A 208 6.49 -6.47 -2.98
CA LEU A 208 5.08 -6.13 -3.15
C LEU A 208 4.85 -4.81 -3.91
N TRP A 209 5.86 -3.95 -4.05
CA TRP A 209 5.76 -2.71 -4.83
C TRP A 209 6.01 -2.91 -6.32
N ASP A 210 6.49 -4.09 -6.73
CA ASP A 210 6.66 -4.49 -8.13
C ASP A 210 5.32 -4.90 -8.75
N SER A 211 4.39 -3.94 -8.76
CA SER A 211 3.04 -4.06 -9.30
C SER A 211 2.59 -2.70 -9.82
N PRO A 212 1.84 -2.63 -10.93
CA PRO A 212 1.37 -1.35 -11.47
C PRO A 212 0.48 -0.57 -10.51
N VAL A 213 0.59 0.75 -10.51
CA VAL A 213 -0.41 1.62 -9.87
C VAL A 213 -1.64 1.62 -10.77
N VAL A 214 -2.79 1.18 -10.25
CA VAL A 214 -4.06 1.15 -10.99
C VAL A 214 -4.98 2.28 -10.59
N SER A 215 -4.77 2.86 -9.42
CA SER A 215 -5.54 3.99 -8.92
C SER A 215 -4.72 4.87 -7.99
N ILE A 216 -5.03 6.16 -7.97
CA ILE A 216 -4.54 7.11 -6.97
C ILE A 216 -5.76 7.69 -6.26
N ILE A 217 -5.80 7.54 -4.93
CA ILE A 217 -6.83 8.12 -4.08
C ILE A 217 -6.28 9.41 -3.49
N VAL A 218 -6.95 10.52 -3.69
CA VAL A 218 -6.56 11.84 -3.16
C VAL A 218 -7.55 12.25 -2.08
N TYR A 219 -7.06 12.55 -0.88
CA TYR A 219 -7.90 12.90 0.26
C TYR A 219 -8.06 14.41 0.38
N GLU A 220 -9.19 14.86 0.93
CA GLU A 220 -9.37 16.26 1.41
C GLU A 220 -8.69 16.49 2.76
N GLN A 221 -7.52 15.86 2.96
CA GLN A 221 -6.69 15.94 4.14
C GLN A 221 -5.29 16.39 3.76
N TYR A 222 -4.70 17.24 4.59
CA TYR A 222 -3.39 17.81 4.41
C TYR A 222 -2.55 17.56 5.66
N TYR A 223 -1.23 17.56 5.49
CA TYR A 223 -0.32 17.64 6.61
C TYR A 223 -0.52 18.95 7.36
N GLU A 224 -0.81 18.84 8.64
CA GLU A 224 -0.89 19.96 9.57
C GLU A 224 0.28 19.84 10.55
N ALA A 225 1.07 20.90 10.70
CA ALA A 225 2.14 20.91 11.69
C ALA A 225 1.52 20.97 13.10
N ALA A 226 1.92 20.02 13.97
CA ALA A 226 1.52 19.98 15.38
C ALA A 226 2.18 21.08 16.22
#